data_AF-A0A7Y7HXC7-F1
#
_entry.id   AF-A0A7Y7HXC7-F1
#
_cell.length_a   1.000
_cell.length_b   1.000
_cell.length_c   1.000
_cell.angle_alpha   90.00
_cell.angle_beta   90.00
_cell.angle_gamma   90.00
#
_symmetry.space_group_name_H-M   'P 1'
#
loop_
_entity.id
_entity.type
_entity.pdbx_description
1 polymer ?
#
loop_
_entity_poly.entity_id
_entity_poly.type
_entity_poly.pdbx_seq_one_letter_code
_entity_poly.pdbx_strand_id
1 'polypeptide(L)'
;MDIVQRLESAWQTHAEGHFEAALREYRALFDDAEAASLRLSYILAAWAKLAEEYLPAHHALVDLRNRLTNELPSAPQLFHDIRIINDKLGDLQNTYHLFQTLPEAQAQQNARAALPSIMACGDYALARRYLPQPEHHLALAAMQLNELKNNINVLTNEGMADMLAEVFNYTTEVALVLDLLNGCGDTDAAAIARQQAVSLVQSPEARACVQAELDAPGTTLDAMVELQNSVTA
;
A
#
# COMPACT_ATOMS: atom_id res chain seq x y z
N MET A 1 28.91 0.92 -7.79
CA MET A 1 28.24 1.59 -6.66
C MET A 1 27.00 0.77 -6.37
N ASP A 2 26.76 0.43 -5.11
CA ASP A 2 25.59 -0.36 -4.71
C ASP A 2 24.27 0.40 -5.03
N ILE A 3 23.15 -0.30 -5.23
CA ILE A 3 21.86 0.31 -5.56
C ILE A 3 21.41 1.27 -4.46
N VAL A 4 21.62 0.91 -3.18
CA VAL A 4 21.27 1.77 -2.05
C VAL A 4 22.08 3.06 -2.09
N GLN A 5 23.39 2.97 -2.30
CA GLN A 5 24.28 4.13 -2.43
C GLN A 5 23.91 5.03 -3.61
N ARG A 6 23.48 4.45 -4.74
CA ARG A 6 22.95 5.20 -5.89
C ARG A 6 21.67 5.94 -5.54
N LEU A 7 20.74 5.28 -4.85
CA LEU A 7 19.49 5.90 -4.43
C LEU A 7 19.73 7.05 -3.43
N GLU A 8 20.60 6.85 -2.44
CA GLU A 8 21.00 7.88 -1.47
C GLU A 8 21.64 9.09 -2.16
N SER A 9 22.56 8.84 -3.11
CA SER A 9 23.19 9.90 -3.90
C SER A 9 22.18 10.68 -4.76
N ALA A 10 21.23 9.97 -5.38
CA ALA A 10 20.14 10.59 -6.14
C ALA A 10 19.24 11.46 -5.24
N TRP A 11 18.97 11.00 -4.02
CA TRP A 11 18.23 11.77 -3.02
C TRP A 11 19.02 13.02 -2.59
N GLN A 12 20.31 12.91 -2.32
CA GLN A 12 21.12 14.08 -1.99
C GLN A 12 21.11 15.11 -3.14
N THR A 13 21.24 14.64 -4.37
CA THR A 13 21.14 15.46 -5.59
C THR A 13 19.78 16.17 -5.69
N HIS A 14 18.69 15.46 -5.36
CA HIS A 14 17.34 16.03 -5.26
C HIS A 14 17.28 17.11 -4.17
N ALA A 15 17.75 16.82 -2.95
CA ALA A 15 17.73 17.74 -1.82
C ALA A 15 18.54 19.04 -2.07
N GLU A 16 19.57 18.97 -2.91
CA GLU A 16 20.38 20.12 -3.34
C GLU A 16 19.71 20.96 -4.45
N GLY A 17 18.54 20.56 -4.93
CA GLY A 17 17.80 21.28 -5.99
C GLY A 17 18.23 20.90 -7.42
N HIS A 18 19.10 19.89 -7.58
CA HIS A 18 19.55 19.42 -8.89
C HIS A 18 18.53 18.44 -9.51
N PHE A 19 17.28 18.88 -9.66
CA PHE A 19 16.11 18.05 -9.99
C PHE A 19 16.25 17.24 -11.29
N GLU A 20 16.76 17.83 -12.36
CA GLU A 20 16.94 17.13 -13.65
C GLU A 20 17.95 15.97 -13.54
N ALA A 21 19.01 16.15 -12.75
CA ALA A 21 20.00 15.11 -12.52
C ALA A 21 19.42 13.97 -11.65
N ALA A 22 18.69 14.33 -10.59
CA ALA A 22 17.99 13.35 -9.75
C ALA A 22 16.94 12.55 -10.55
N LEU A 23 16.14 13.22 -11.38
CA LEU A 23 15.15 12.56 -12.26
C LEU A 23 15.80 11.53 -13.19
N ARG A 24 16.95 11.88 -13.79
CA ARG A 24 17.69 10.95 -14.65
C ARG A 24 18.12 9.70 -13.90
N GLU A 25 18.61 9.86 -12.67
CA GLU A 25 19.05 8.73 -11.86
C GLU A 25 17.88 7.87 -11.38
N TYR A 26 16.76 8.46 -10.95
CA TYR A 26 15.56 7.71 -10.56
C TYR A 26 15.01 6.88 -11.72
N ARG A 27 15.00 7.42 -12.95
CA ARG A 27 14.61 6.67 -14.15
C ARG A 27 15.57 5.51 -14.43
N ALA A 28 16.87 5.77 -14.37
CA ALA A 28 17.88 4.75 -14.59
C ALA A 28 17.80 3.62 -13.54
N LEU A 29 17.56 3.96 -12.28
CA LEU A 29 17.35 3.00 -11.20
C LEU A 29 16.04 2.21 -11.37
N PHE A 30 14.98 2.86 -11.83
CA PHE A 30 13.70 2.18 -12.06
C PHE A 30 13.84 1.09 -13.14
N ASP A 31 14.56 1.37 -14.22
CA ASP A 31 14.77 0.41 -15.32
C ASP A 31 15.87 -0.63 -15.01
N ASP A 32 16.64 -0.46 -13.92
CA ASP A 32 17.71 -1.38 -13.53
C ASP A 32 17.13 -2.70 -12.99
N ALA A 33 17.61 -3.83 -13.51
CA ALA A 33 17.19 -5.16 -13.09
C ALA A 33 17.66 -5.47 -11.66
N GLU A 34 18.85 -4.99 -11.28
CA GLU A 34 19.43 -5.19 -9.95
C GLU A 34 18.66 -4.42 -8.87
N ALA A 35 17.87 -3.42 -9.26
CA ALA A 35 17.05 -2.61 -8.36
C ALA A 35 15.62 -3.14 -8.17
N ALA A 36 15.29 -4.32 -8.73
CA ALA A 36 13.91 -4.83 -8.76
C ALA A 36 13.23 -4.89 -7.39
N SER A 37 13.97 -5.24 -6.32
CA SER A 37 13.43 -5.32 -4.95
C SER A 37 13.08 -3.96 -4.33
N LEU A 38 13.65 -2.87 -4.83
CA LEU A 38 13.45 -1.50 -4.31
C LEU A 38 12.63 -0.62 -5.28
N ARG A 39 12.36 -1.12 -6.49
CA ARG A 39 11.76 -0.38 -7.60
C ARG A 39 10.42 0.27 -7.23
N LEU A 40 9.47 -0.55 -6.78
CA LEU A 40 8.09 -0.11 -6.52
C LEU A 40 7.91 0.54 -5.14
N SER A 41 8.85 0.31 -4.22
CA SER A 41 8.83 0.84 -2.86
C SER A 41 9.63 2.14 -2.74
N TYR A 42 10.96 2.05 -2.73
CA TYR A 42 11.84 3.17 -2.41
C TYR A 42 12.12 4.08 -3.60
N ILE A 43 12.44 3.51 -4.77
CA ILE A 43 12.79 4.30 -5.96
C ILE A 43 11.58 5.10 -6.42
N LEU A 44 10.42 4.44 -6.56
CA LEU A 44 9.20 5.12 -6.97
C LEU A 44 8.71 6.12 -5.94
N ALA A 45 8.90 5.89 -4.62
CA ALA A 45 8.60 6.89 -3.60
C ALA A 45 9.51 8.13 -3.71
N ALA A 46 10.82 7.94 -3.92
CA ALA A 46 11.75 9.05 -4.08
C ALA A 46 11.45 9.87 -5.34
N TRP A 47 11.11 9.20 -6.45
CA TRP A 47 10.67 9.87 -7.68
C TRP A 47 9.33 10.60 -7.49
N ALA A 48 8.35 9.98 -6.83
CA ALA A 48 7.09 10.63 -6.51
C ALA A 48 7.30 11.91 -5.69
N LYS A 49 8.21 11.88 -4.70
CA LYS A 49 8.56 13.07 -3.93
C LYS A 49 9.13 14.18 -4.81
N LEU A 50 10.03 13.84 -5.75
CA LEU A 50 10.53 14.81 -6.72
C LEU A 50 9.41 15.36 -7.62
N ALA A 51 8.43 14.54 -7.99
CA ALA A 51 7.30 14.96 -8.82
C ALA A 51 6.37 15.97 -8.12
N GLU A 52 6.34 16.02 -6.78
CA GLU A 52 5.62 17.05 -6.02
C GLU A 52 6.25 18.45 -6.21
N GLU A 53 7.56 18.51 -6.47
CA GLU A 53 8.36 19.74 -6.50
C GLU A 53 8.78 20.14 -7.92
N TYR A 54 8.86 19.17 -8.83
CA TYR A 54 9.40 19.34 -10.18
C TYR A 54 8.47 18.74 -11.25
N LEU A 55 7.77 19.62 -11.97
CA LEU A 55 6.76 19.25 -12.99
C LEU A 55 7.28 18.26 -14.06
N PRO A 56 8.51 18.36 -14.59
CA PRO A 56 9.03 17.35 -15.52
C PRO A 56 9.14 15.95 -14.92
N ALA A 57 9.40 15.81 -13.61
CA ALA A 57 9.39 14.51 -12.95
C ALA A 57 7.97 13.93 -12.87
N HIS A 58 6.96 14.76 -12.62
CA HIS A 58 5.55 14.36 -12.68
C HIS A 58 5.16 13.88 -14.08
N HIS A 59 5.49 14.65 -15.13
CA HIS A 59 5.23 14.23 -16.51
C HIS A 59 5.91 12.90 -16.84
N ALA A 60 7.14 12.70 -16.40
CA ALA A 60 7.85 11.45 -16.64
C ALA A 60 7.20 10.23 -15.92
N LEU A 61 6.57 10.41 -14.75
CA LEU A 61 5.77 9.36 -14.10
C LEU A 61 4.50 9.05 -14.88
N VAL A 62 3.81 10.08 -15.40
CA VAL A 62 2.64 9.92 -16.26
C VAL A 62 3.01 9.17 -17.54
N ASP A 63 4.14 9.50 -18.16
CA ASP A 63 4.63 8.81 -19.36
C ASP A 63 4.99 7.36 -19.06
N LEU A 64 5.64 7.08 -17.92
CA LEU A 64 5.91 5.72 -17.45
C LEU A 64 4.62 4.92 -17.30
N ARG A 65 3.62 5.47 -16.60
CA ARG A 65 2.31 4.83 -16.45
C ARG A 65 1.69 4.52 -17.80
N ASN A 66 1.62 5.51 -18.70
CA ASN A 66 0.98 5.35 -20.01
C ASN A 66 1.68 4.26 -20.84
N ARG A 67 3.01 4.19 -20.77
CA ARG A 67 3.80 3.13 -21.40
C ARG A 67 3.43 1.75 -20.86
N LEU A 68 3.42 1.58 -19.53
CA LEU A 68 3.06 0.30 -18.90
C LEU A 68 1.61 -0.11 -19.21
N THR A 69 0.68 0.84 -19.24
CA THR A 69 -0.72 0.60 -19.63
C THR A 69 -0.83 0.06 -21.06
N ASN A 70 -0.01 0.56 -22.00
CA ASN A 70 0.03 0.05 -23.36
C ASN A 70 0.62 -1.37 -23.46
N GLU A 71 1.52 -1.74 -22.55
CA GLU A 71 2.16 -3.06 -22.48
C GLU A 71 1.28 -4.11 -21.76
N LEU A 72 0.35 -3.65 -20.91
CA LEU A 72 -0.52 -4.48 -20.06
C LEU A 72 -1.21 -5.65 -20.78
N PRO A 73 -1.76 -5.51 -22.01
CA PRO A 73 -2.40 -6.63 -22.70
C PRO A 73 -1.48 -7.85 -22.90
N SER A 74 -0.17 -7.60 -23.04
CA SER A 74 0.86 -8.63 -23.19
C SER A 74 1.55 -9.03 -21.88
N ALA A 75 1.36 -8.23 -20.82
CA ALA A 75 2.01 -8.38 -19.54
C ALA A 75 1.03 -8.05 -18.38
N PRO A 76 0.07 -8.94 -18.08
CA PRO A 76 -1.00 -8.68 -17.09
C PRO A 76 -0.48 -8.35 -15.67
N GLN A 77 0.72 -8.80 -15.33
CA GLN A 77 1.38 -8.48 -14.06
C GLN A 77 1.65 -6.99 -13.88
N LEU A 78 1.70 -6.19 -14.96
CA LEU A 78 1.93 -4.75 -14.91
C LEU A 78 0.78 -3.98 -14.26
N PHE A 79 -0.40 -4.59 -14.08
CA PHE A 79 -1.50 -3.91 -13.39
C PHE A 79 -1.08 -3.44 -11.99
N HIS A 80 -0.32 -4.27 -11.27
CA HIS A 80 0.16 -3.92 -9.94
C HIS A 80 1.11 -2.72 -9.96
N ASP A 81 2.06 -2.69 -10.90
CA ASP A 81 3.01 -1.59 -11.08
C ASP A 81 2.28 -0.28 -11.43
N ILE A 82 1.36 -0.35 -12.40
CA ILE A 82 0.54 0.80 -12.83
C ILE A 82 -0.29 1.34 -11.66
N ARG A 83 -0.90 0.45 -10.87
CA ARG A 83 -1.67 0.83 -9.68
C ARG A 83 -0.80 1.59 -8.69
N ILE A 84 0.41 1.09 -8.37
CA ILE A 84 1.31 1.79 -7.44
C ILE A 84 1.71 3.17 -7.99
N ILE A 85 1.97 3.28 -9.29
CA ILE A 85 2.27 4.58 -9.92
C ILE A 85 1.07 5.53 -9.79
N ASN A 86 -0.15 5.04 -10.01
CA ASN A 86 -1.37 5.83 -9.81
C ASN A 86 -1.55 6.28 -8.35
N ASP A 87 -1.28 5.40 -7.38
CA ASP A 87 -1.32 5.76 -5.96
C ASP A 87 -0.34 6.91 -5.67
N LYS A 88 0.88 6.85 -6.22
CA LYS A 88 1.91 7.89 -6.06
C LYS A 88 1.57 9.20 -6.77
N LEU A 89 0.82 9.13 -7.88
CA LEU A 89 0.29 10.30 -8.58
C LEU A 89 -0.99 10.87 -7.92
N GLY A 90 -1.54 10.21 -6.90
CA GLY A 90 -2.84 10.56 -6.31
C GLY A 90 -4.02 10.35 -7.27
N ASP A 91 -3.85 9.51 -8.30
CA ASP A 91 -4.76 9.34 -9.43
C ASP A 91 -5.48 7.98 -9.35
N LEU A 92 -6.22 7.77 -8.26
CA LEU A 92 -6.94 6.52 -8.01
C LEU A 92 -7.99 6.23 -9.10
N GLN A 93 -8.53 7.28 -9.73
CA GLN A 93 -9.49 7.14 -10.83
C GLN A 93 -8.89 6.39 -12.03
N ASN A 94 -7.61 6.59 -12.33
CA ASN A 94 -6.95 5.85 -13.42
C ASN A 94 -6.86 4.34 -13.12
N THR A 95 -6.60 3.94 -11.87
CA THR A 95 -6.64 2.52 -11.49
C THR A 95 -8.04 1.94 -11.68
N TYR A 96 -9.08 2.67 -11.27
CA TYR A 96 -10.46 2.24 -11.44
C TYR A 96 -10.83 2.03 -12.92
N HIS A 97 -10.56 3.02 -13.77
CA HIS A 97 -10.85 2.91 -15.20
C HIS A 97 -10.05 1.80 -15.87
N LEU A 98 -8.77 1.65 -15.53
CA LEU A 98 -7.97 0.55 -16.04
C LEU A 98 -8.56 -0.81 -15.65
N PHE A 99 -8.95 -0.97 -14.38
CA PHE A 99 -9.55 -2.19 -13.86
C PHE A 99 -10.84 -2.57 -14.63
N GLN A 100 -11.66 -1.59 -14.99
CA GLN A 100 -12.88 -1.82 -15.77
C GLN A 100 -12.63 -2.34 -17.19
N THR A 101 -11.43 -2.10 -17.74
CA THR A 101 -11.04 -2.62 -19.07
C THR A 101 -10.48 -4.02 -19.05
N LEU A 102 -10.19 -4.58 -17.86
CA LEU A 102 -9.57 -5.90 -17.74
C LEU A 102 -10.55 -7.02 -18.13
N PRO A 103 -10.06 -8.07 -18.80
CA PRO A 103 -10.81 -9.32 -18.94
C PRO A 103 -11.16 -9.90 -17.57
N GLU A 104 -12.31 -10.57 -17.46
CA GLU A 104 -12.84 -11.05 -16.17
C GLU A 104 -11.83 -11.86 -15.35
N ALA A 105 -11.10 -12.77 -15.98
CA ALA A 105 -10.06 -13.56 -15.29
C ALA A 105 -8.96 -12.69 -14.68
N GLN A 106 -8.51 -11.65 -15.38
CA GLN A 106 -7.51 -10.71 -14.87
C GLN A 106 -8.10 -9.77 -13.83
N ALA A 107 -9.35 -9.34 -14.01
CA ALA A 107 -10.05 -8.53 -13.03
C ALA A 107 -10.18 -9.28 -11.69
N GLN A 108 -10.54 -10.58 -11.70
CA GLN A 108 -10.60 -11.39 -10.49
C GLN A 108 -9.25 -11.48 -9.76
N GLN A 109 -8.15 -11.66 -10.50
CA GLN A 109 -6.81 -11.74 -9.92
C GLN A 109 -6.35 -10.40 -9.31
N ASN A 110 -6.74 -9.28 -9.92
CA ASN A 110 -6.31 -7.94 -9.50
C ASN A 110 -7.32 -7.23 -8.59
N ALA A 111 -8.49 -7.82 -8.35
CA ALA A 111 -9.61 -7.16 -7.69
C ALA A 111 -9.22 -6.64 -6.31
N ARG A 112 -8.55 -7.45 -5.49
CA ARG A 112 -8.11 -7.07 -4.14
C ARG A 112 -7.31 -5.76 -4.16
N ALA A 113 -6.36 -5.66 -5.08
CA ALA A 113 -5.51 -4.48 -5.21
C ALA A 113 -6.28 -3.26 -5.75
N ALA A 114 -7.31 -3.46 -6.57
CA ALA A 114 -8.11 -2.38 -7.14
C ALA A 114 -9.22 -1.85 -6.20
N LEU A 115 -9.62 -2.62 -5.16
CA LEU A 115 -10.72 -2.26 -4.27
C LEU A 115 -10.62 -0.84 -3.69
N PRO A 116 -9.46 -0.36 -3.17
CA PRO A 116 -9.36 1.01 -2.68
C PRO A 116 -9.72 2.05 -3.75
N SER A 117 -9.24 1.88 -4.99
CA SER A 117 -9.53 2.78 -6.10
C SER A 117 -10.99 2.72 -6.55
N ILE A 118 -11.58 1.52 -6.57
CA ILE A 118 -13.00 1.31 -6.89
C ILE A 118 -13.89 2.04 -5.87
N MET A 119 -13.60 1.89 -4.57
CA MET A 119 -14.34 2.53 -3.49
C MET A 119 -14.12 4.04 -3.44
N ALA A 120 -12.90 4.52 -3.69
CA ALA A 120 -12.62 5.96 -3.80
C ALA A 120 -13.41 6.62 -4.95
N CYS A 121 -13.71 5.88 -6.01
CA CYS A 121 -14.60 6.33 -7.10
C CYS A 121 -16.10 6.15 -6.80
N GLY A 122 -16.45 5.62 -5.62
CA GLY A 122 -17.84 5.43 -5.17
C GLY A 122 -18.55 4.21 -5.74
N ASP A 123 -17.86 3.31 -6.46
CA ASP A 123 -18.47 2.13 -7.06
C ASP A 123 -18.52 0.96 -6.07
N TYR A 124 -19.24 1.17 -4.97
CA TYR A 124 -19.39 0.18 -3.89
C TYR A 124 -20.13 -1.08 -4.34
N ALA A 125 -20.96 -0.98 -5.38
CA ALA A 125 -21.62 -2.15 -5.98
C ALA A 125 -20.59 -3.07 -6.64
N LEU A 126 -19.64 -2.52 -7.42
CA LEU A 126 -18.54 -3.29 -7.99
C LEU A 126 -17.61 -3.83 -6.90
N ALA A 127 -17.27 -3.01 -5.90
CA ALA A 127 -16.45 -3.45 -4.79
C ALA A 127 -17.07 -4.64 -4.04
N ARG A 128 -18.39 -4.59 -3.74
CA ARG A 128 -19.12 -5.68 -3.09
C ARG A 128 -19.15 -6.96 -3.94
N ARG A 129 -19.11 -6.86 -5.27
CA ARG A 129 -19.01 -8.03 -6.16
C ARG A 129 -17.70 -8.79 -5.96
N TYR A 130 -16.60 -8.07 -5.72
CA TYR A 130 -15.27 -8.64 -5.53
C TYR A 130 -14.92 -8.92 -4.06
N LEU A 131 -15.68 -8.36 -3.13
CA LEU A 131 -15.61 -8.67 -1.70
C LEU A 131 -17.03 -8.95 -1.15
N PRO A 132 -17.65 -10.09 -1.51
CA PRO A 132 -19.07 -10.35 -1.22
C PRO A 132 -19.36 -10.58 0.27
N GLN A 133 -18.38 -11.10 1.02
CA GLN A 133 -18.49 -11.45 2.44
C GLN A 133 -17.43 -10.69 3.25
N PRO A 134 -17.59 -9.38 3.46
CA PRO A 134 -16.58 -8.55 4.11
C PRO A 134 -16.28 -8.99 5.55
N GLU A 135 -17.25 -9.49 6.29
CA GLU A 135 -17.07 -9.98 7.66
C GLU A 135 -16.28 -11.31 7.69
N HIS A 136 -16.51 -12.19 6.71
CA HIS A 136 -15.72 -13.42 6.57
C HIS A 136 -14.26 -13.10 6.23
N HIS A 137 -14.04 -12.12 5.35
CA HIS A 137 -12.69 -11.63 5.05
C HIS A 137 -11.99 -11.12 6.30
N LEU A 138 -12.68 -10.29 7.11
CA LEU A 138 -12.16 -9.79 8.37
C LEU A 138 -11.75 -10.92 9.32
N ALA A 139 -12.58 -11.96 9.46
CA ALA A 139 -12.27 -13.11 10.30
C ALA A 139 -11.01 -13.85 9.83
N LEU A 140 -10.83 -14.04 8.52
CA LEU A 140 -9.63 -14.67 7.95
C LEU A 140 -8.38 -13.82 8.19
N ALA A 141 -8.47 -12.50 8.02
CA ALA A 141 -7.35 -11.59 8.28
C ALA A 141 -6.94 -11.62 9.76
N ALA A 142 -7.90 -11.68 10.68
CA ALA A 142 -7.62 -11.80 12.11
C ALA A 142 -6.99 -13.15 12.47
N MET A 143 -7.44 -14.25 11.84
CA MET A 143 -6.81 -15.56 11.99
C MET A 143 -5.35 -15.55 11.56
N GLN A 144 -5.03 -14.94 10.42
CA GLN A 144 -3.65 -14.80 9.93
C GLN A 144 -2.77 -14.02 10.91
N LEU A 145 -3.24 -12.87 11.41
CA LEU A 145 -2.51 -12.09 12.42
C LEU A 145 -2.23 -12.93 13.68
N ASN A 146 -3.23 -13.69 14.16
CA ASN A 146 -3.08 -14.55 15.34
C ASN A 146 -2.06 -15.68 15.10
N GLU A 147 -2.09 -16.31 13.92
CA GLU A 147 -1.14 -17.37 13.56
C GLU A 147 0.29 -16.86 13.47
N LEU A 148 0.51 -15.71 12.81
CA LEU A 148 1.83 -15.10 12.66
C LEU A 148 2.38 -14.66 14.02
N LYS A 149 1.53 -14.04 14.86
CA LYS A 149 1.93 -13.55 16.19
C LYS A 149 2.47 -14.64 17.11
N ASN A 150 2.06 -15.89 16.95
CA ASN A 150 2.56 -17.02 17.74
C ASN A 150 4.06 -17.28 17.53
N ASN A 151 4.62 -16.82 16.41
CA ASN A 151 6.04 -16.97 16.07
C ASN A 151 6.88 -15.72 16.39
N ILE A 152 6.27 -14.67 16.94
CA ILE A 152 6.91 -13.37 17.14
C ILE A 152 7.27 -13.14 18.61
N ASN A 153 8.56 -12.96 18.88
CA ASN A 153 9.06 -12.56 20.20
C ASN A 153 9.05 -11.03 20.37
N VAL A 154 7.95 -10.51 20.94
CA VAL A 154 7.75 -9.07 21.20
C VAL A 154 8.69 -8.46 22.25
N LEU A 155 9.59 -9.24 22.85
CA LEU A 155 10.59 -8.71 23.77
C LEU A 155 11.85 -8.20 23.05
N THR A 156 11.96 -8.42 21.74
CA THR A 156 13.05 -7.87 20.91
C THR A 156 12.53 -6.75 20.02
N ASN A 157 13.41 -5.82 19.64
CA ASN A 157 13.06 -4.75 18.71
C ASN A 157 12.63 -5.31 17.35
N GLU A 158 13.30 -6.36 16.86
CA GLU A 158 12.94 -7.06 15.62
C GLU A 158 11.53 -7.67 15.71
N GLY A 159 11.22 -8.41 16.78
CA GLY A 159 9.89 -8.99 16.95
C GLY A 159 8.81 -7.95 17.18
N MET A 160 9.10 -6.82 17.83
CA MET A 160 8.16 -5.71 17.89
C MET A 160 7.90 -5.07 16.52
N ALA A 161 8.93 -4.92 15.70
CA ALA A 161 8.80 -4.40 14.34
C ALA A 161 7.94 -5.35 13.47
N ASP A 162 8.20 -6.66 13.54
CA ASP A 162 7.40 -7.68 12.85
C ASP A 162 5.94 -7.63 13.30
N MET A 163 5.68 -7.54 14.62
CA MET A 163 4.32 -7.43 15.13
C MET A 163 3.60 -6.19 14.60
N LEU A 164 4.26 -5.02 14.61
CA LEU A 164 3.66 -3.78 14.13
C LEU A 164 3.37 -3.87 12.62
N ALA A 165 4.25 -4.50 11.84
CA ALA A 165 4.01 -4.75 10.42
C ALA A 165 2.78 -5.63 10.20
N GLU A 166 2.60 -6.70 10.98
CA GLU A 166 1.41 -7.55 10.86
C GLU A 166 0.13 -6.85 11.33
N VAL A 167 0.21 -6.01 12.37
CA VAL A 167 -0.91 -5.17 12.79
C VAL A 167 -1.27 -4.15 11.70
N PHE A 168 -0.29 -3.54 11.05
CA PHE A 168 -0.50 -2.62 9.94
C PHE A 168 -1.18 -3.31 8.75
N ASN A 169 -0.72 -4.51 8.38
CA ASN A 169 -1.36 -5.32 7.33
C ASN A 169 -2.82 -5.62 7.68
N TYR A 170 -3.07 -6.08 8.91
CA TYR A 170 -4.42 -6.40 9.37
C TYR A 170 -5.34 -5.17 9.39
N THR A 171 -4.88 -4.05 9.93
CA THR A 171 -5.67 -2.82 10.03
C THR A 171 -5.97 -2.19 8.66
N THR A 172 -5.09 -2.38 7.67
CA THR A 172 -5.38 -2.07 6.26
C THR A 172 -6.59 -2.88 5.76
N GLU A 173 -6.66 -4.18 6.09
CA GLU A 173 -7.80 -5.02 5.71
C GLU A 173 -9.08 -4.68 6.47
N VAL A 174 -8.96 -4.26 7.73
CA VAL A 174 -10.08 -3.74 8.52
C VAL A 174 -10.63 -2.46 7.87
N ALA A 175 -9.77 -1.50 7.52
CA ALA A 175 -10.18 -0.26 6.87
C ALA A 175 -10.94 -0.54 5.57
N LEU A 176 -10.43 -1.46 4.74
CA LEU A 176 -11.09 -1.87 3.51
C LEU A 176 -12.52 -2.40 3.73
N VAL A 177 -12.70 -3.25 4.75
CA VAL A 177 -14.01 -3.82 5.11
C VAL A 177 -14.96 -2.75 5.62
N LEU A 178 -14.48 -1.86 6.50
CA LEU A 178 -15.30 -0.78 7.06
C LEU A 178 -15.72 0.22 5.99
N ASP A 179 -14.82 0.59 5.09
CA ASP A 179 -15.12 1.51 3.97
C ASP A 179 -16.16 0.91 3.03
N LEU A 180 -16.04 -0.39 2.71
CA LEU A 180 -17.03 -1.06 1.88
C LEU A 180 -18.41 -1.08 2.53
N LEU A 181 -18.50 -1.50 3.81
CA LEU A 181 -19.78 -1.59 4.52
C LEU A 181 -20.43 -0.21 4.65
N ASN A 182 -19.67 0.81 5.06
CA ASN A 182 -20.17 2.18 5.15
C ASN A 182 -20.61 2.73 3.80
N GLY A 183 -19.84 2.49 2.74
CA GLY A 183 -20.16 2.93 1.39
C GLY A 183 -21.38 2.22 0.77
N CYS A 184 -21.65 0.97 1.17
CA CYS A 184 -22.91 0.28 0.87
C CYS A 184 -24.10 0.79 1.69
N GLY A 185 -23.88 1.61 2.73
CA GLY A 185 -24.90 2.04 3.68
C GLY A 185 -25.18 1.04 4.81
N ASP A 186 -24.38 -0.04 4.92
CA ASP A 186 -24.48 -1.08 5.96
C ASP A 186 -23.81 -0.61 7.28
N THR A 187 -24.18 0.57 7.79
CA THR A 187 -23.47 1.23 8.91
C THR A 187 -23.50 0.43 10.21
N ASP A 188 -24.59 -0.31 10.47
CA ASP A 188 -24.69 -1.19 11.64
C ASP A 188 -23.73 -2.37 11.52
N ALA A 189 -23.60 -2.95 10.32
CA ALA A 189 -22.64 -4.02 10.05
C ALA A 189 -21.21 -3.49 10.17
N ALA A 190 -20.92 -2.28 9.69
CA ALA A 190 -19.62 -1.64 9.87
C ALA A 190 -19.27 -1.44 11.36
N ALA A 191 -20.23 -1.00 12.18
CA ALA A 191 -20.03 -0.86 13.62
C ALA A 191 -19.74 -2.20 14.32
N ILE A 192 -20.45 -3.26 13.93
CA ILE A 192 -20.20 -4.64 14.41
C ILE A 192 -18.82 -5.11 13.96
N ALA A 193 -18.48 -4.95 12.69
CA ALA A 193 -17.20 -5.34 12.12
C ALA A 193 -16.03 -4.62 12.82
N ARG A 194 -16.18 -3.33 13.17
CA ARG A 194 -15.17 -2.57 13.93
C ARG A 194 -14.93 -3.17 15.31
N GLN A 195 -15.99 -3.56 16.02
CA GLN A 195 -15.86 -4.24 17.33
C GLN A 195 -15.24 -5.64 17.18
N GLN A 196 -15.67 -6.39 16.16
CA GLN A 196 -15.13 -7.70 15.85
C GLN A 196 -13.64 -7.64 15.53
N ALA A 197 -13.21 -6.63 14.77
CA ALA A 197 -11.83 -6.44 14.38
C ALA A 197 -10.87 -6.40 15.59
N VAL A 198 -11.32 -5.83 16.71
CA VAL A 198 -10.54 -5.82 17.96
C VAL A 198 -10.70 -7.14 18.72
N SER A 199 -11.93 -7.64 18.86
CA SER A 199 -12.22 -8.83 19.68
C SER A 199 -11.61 -10.14 19.14
N LEU A 200 -11.42 -10.25 17.82
CA LEU A 200 -10.88 -11.43 17.16
C LEU A 200 -9.36 -11.57 17.33
N VAL A 201 -8.65 -10.50 17.67
CA VAL A 201 -7.21 -10.52 17.92
C VAL A 201 -6.95 -11.09 19.30
N GLN A 202 -6.19 -12.17 19.39
CA GLN A 202 -6.00 -12.95 20.62
C GLN A 202 -4.92 -12.37 21.53
N SER A 203 -3.80 -11.92 20.96
CA SER A 203 -2.70 -11.31 21.71
C SER A 203 -3.13 -9.95 22.27
N PRO A 204 -2.97 -9.71 23.58
CA PRO A 204 -3.27 -8.41 24.19
C PRO A 204 -2.49 -7.25 23.56
N GLU A 205 -1.22 -7.48 23.23
CA GLU A 205 -0.33 -6.48 22.63
C GLU A 205 -0.81 -6.09 21.23
N ALA A 206 -1.03 -7.07 20.35
CA ALA A 206 -1.55 -6.82 19.01
C ALA A 206 -2.94 -6.18 19.05
N ARG A 207 -3.81 -6.63 19.98
CA ARG A 207 -5.15 -6.06 20.17
C ARG A 207 -5.09 -4.60 20.58
N ALA A 208 -4.15 -4.22 21.45
CA ALA A 208 -3.98 -2.83 21.85
C ALA A 208 -3.54 -1.94 20.68
N CYS A 209 -2.61 -2.42 19.84
CA CYS A 209 -2.20 -1.70 18.63
C CYS A 209 -3.34 -1.55 17.63
N VAL A 210 -4.14 -2.61 17.39
CA VAL A 210 -5.33 -2.53 16.53
C VAL A 210 -6.35 -1.53 17.06
N GLN A 211 -6.63 -1.53 18.37
CA GLN A 211 -7.54 -0.58 18.98
C GLN A 211 -7.03 0.86 18.81
N ALA A 212 -5.75 1.10 19.06
CA ALA A 212 -5.13 2.41 18.90
C ALA A 212 -5.21 2.91 17.44
N GLU A 213 -4.93 2.05 16.46
CA GLU A 213 -5.04 2.38 15.04
C GLU A 213 -6.48 2.74 14.64
N LEU A 214 -7.48 2.01 15.16
CA LEU A 214 -8.88 2.31 14.86
C LEU A 214 -9.33 3.63 15.47
N ASP A 215 -8.85 3.95 16.68
CA ASP A 215 -9.19 5.19 17.38
C ASP A 215 -8.46 6.41 16.80
N ALA A 216 -7.22 6.22 16.35
CA ALA A 216 -6.37 7.23 15.72
C ALA A 216 -5.56 6.61 14.56
N PRO A 217 -6.08 6.67 13.31
CA PRO A 217 -5.38 6.16 12.15
C PRO A 217 -3.99 6.77 11.98
N GLY A 218 -2.99 5.94 11.66
CA GLY A 218 -1.57 6.31 11.55
C GLY A 218 -0.73 5.93 12.77
N THR A 219 -1.34 5.62 13.92
CA THR A 219 -0.62 5.31 15.17
C THR A 219 0.36 4.14 15.03
N THR A 220 0.01 3.12 14.24
CA THR A 220 0.88 1.95 14.00
C THR A 220 2.13 2.35 13.19
N LEU A 221 1.97 3.19 12.16
CA LEU A 221 3.08 3.67 11.36
C LEU A 221 4.01 4.57 12.19
N ASP A 222 3.44 5.45 13.02
CA ASP A 222 4.22 6.30 13.92
C ASP A 222 5.06 5.44 14.88
N ALA A 223 4.46 4.40 15.48
CA ALA A 223 5.17 3.47 16.35
C ALA A 223 6.29 2.70 15.63
N MET A 224 6.09 2.32 14.36
CA MET A 224 7.13 1.69 13.54
C MET A 224 8.32 2.63 13.31
N VAL A 225 8.04 3.90 12.99
CA VAL A 225 9.08 4.94 12.77
C VAL A 225 9.85 5.22 14.06
N GLU A 226 9.16 5.36 15.19
CA GLU A 226 9.79 5.55 16.51
C GLU A 226 10.71 4.39 16.88
N LEU A 227 10.26 3.15 16.66
CA LEU A 227 11.07 1.96 16.91
C LEU A 227 12.33 1.94 16.04
N GLN A 228 12.21 2.26 14.74
CA GLN A 228 13.35 2.33 13.83
C GLN A 228 14.37 3.40 14.25
N ASN A 229 13.90 4.55 14.70
CA ASN A 229 14.76 5.63 15.21
C ASN A 229 15.46 5.24 16.52
N SER A 230 14.82 4.45 17.39
CA SER A 230 15.42 4.00 18.65
C SER A 230 16.52 2.95 18.48
N VAL A 231 16.50 2.20 17.37
CA VAL A 231 17.52 1.18 17.05
C VAL A 231 18.76 1.82 16.42
N THR A 232 18.61 3.00 15.82
CA THR A 232 19.65 3.72 15.07
C THR A 232 20.35 4.82 15.89
N ALA A 233 19.81 5.16 17.07
CA ALA A 233 20.38 6.12 18.03
C ALA A 233 21.34 5.46 19.05
#